data_AF-A0A369Z5X9-F1
#
_entry.id   AF-A0A369Z5X9-F1
#
_cell.length_a   1.000
_cell.length_b   1.000
_cell.length_c   1.000
_cell.angle_alpha   90.00
_cell.angle_beta   90.00
_cell.angle_gamma   90.00
#
_symmetry.space_group_name_H-M   'P 1'
#
loop_
_entity.id
_entity.type
_entity.pdbx_description
1 polymer ?
#
loop_
_entity_poly.entity_id
_entity_poly.type
_entity_poly.pdbx_seq_one_letter_code
_entity_poly.pdbx_strand_id
1 'polypeptide(L)'
;MPEKYPNLVSTTIAKLDLSYHKDSQHLLELSKRLGSILHYIAEIRNECGSYASHGQDIEHKQISSDLALFVLHSTNAILGFILHFYITTNDYRKSERIRYEDYERINELIDEAYEMETIYKISYSQALFAQDPEAYRDLVLEFEQIEYENLMDTL
;
A
#
# COMPACT_ATOMS: atom_id res chain seq x y z
N MET A 1 10.01 -20.52 -0.46
CA MET A 1 9.55 -19.16 -0.86
C MET A 1 8.14 -18.97 -0.29
N PRO A 2 7.80 -17.80 0.28
CA PRO A 2 6.51 -17.65 0.96
C PRO A 2 5.37 -17.66 -0.07
N GLU A 3 4.37 -18.51 0.14
CA GLU A 3 3.14 -18.65 -0.67
C GLU A 3 2.33 -17.35 -0.83
N LYS A 4 2.74 -16.27 -0.17
CA LYS A 4 1.99 -15.01 -0.02
C LYS A 4 2.30 -13.94 -1.08
N TYR A 5 3.25 -14.14 -1.98
CA TYR A 5 3.65 -13.10 -2.95
C TYR A 5 2.53 -12.63 -3.89
N PRO A 6 1.70 -13.52 -4.49
CA PRO A 6 0.56 -13.10 -5.33
C PRO A 6 -0.50 -12.33 -4.54
N ASN A 7 -0.69 -12.70 -3.28
CA ASN A 7 -1.60 -12.01 -2.36
C ASN A 7 -1.13 -10.60 -2.05
N LEU A 8 0.18 -10.38 -1.93
CA LEU A 8 0.73 -9.06 -1.61
C LEU A 8 0.43 -8.06 -2.73
N VAL A 9 0.74 -8.41 -3.98
CA VAL A 9 0.51 -7.49 -5.12
C VAL A 9 -0.98 -7.27 -5.38
N SER A 10 -1.80 -8.32 -5.25
CA SER A 10 -3.26 -8.20 -5.37
C SER A 10 -3.85 -7.30 -4.28
N THR A 11 -3.33 -7.41 -3.05
CA THR A 11 -3.73 -6.54 -1.92
C THR A 11 -3.29 -5.11 -2.15
N THR A 12 -2.06 -4.88 -2.63
CA THR A 12 -1.56 -3.54 -2.98
C THR A 12 -2.46 -2.91 -4.04
N ILE A 13 -2.79 -3.64 -5.11
CA ILE A 13 -3.69 -3.16 -6.16
C ILE A 13 -5.08 -2.83 -5.61
N ALA A 14 -5.64 -3.67 -4.74
CA ALA A 14 -6.95 -3.44 -4.14
C ALA A 14 -6.99 -2.25 -3.18
N LYS A 15 -5.85 -1.90 -2.57
CA LYS A 15 -5.69 -0.74 -1.69
C LYS A 15 -5.34 0.55 -2.42
N LEU A 16 -5.14 0.52 -3.74
CA LEU A 16 -4.95 1.74 -4.53
C LEU A 16 -6.25 2.55 -4.56
N ASP A 17 -6.35 3.60 -3.77
CA ASP A 17 -7.40 4.60 -3.98
C ASP A 17 -7.00 5.50 -5.14
N LEU A 18 -7.62 5.25 -6.29
CA LEU A 18 -7.44 6.01 -7.52
C LEU A 18 -8.59 6.98 -7.74
N SER A 19 -9.55 7.11 -6.82
CA SER A 19 -10.81 7.82 -7.03
C SER A 19 -10.64 9.28 -7.47
N TYR A 20 -9.57 9.94 -7.00
CA TYR A 20 -9.24 11.34 -7.33
C TYR A 20 -8.38 11.51 -8.60
N HIS A 21 -7.95 10.43 -9.24
CA HIS A 21 -7.12 10.52 -10.46
C HIS A 21 -7.99 10.72 -11.71
N LYS A 22 -7.63 11.67 -12.58
CA LYS A 22 -8.38 11.97 -13.82
C LYS A 22 -8.56 10.75 -14.76
N ASP A 23 -7.60 9.83 -14.72
CA ASP A 23 -7.57 8.59 -15.51
C ASP A 23 -7.91 7.34 -14.67
N SER A 24 -8.59 7.49 -13.54
CA SER A 24 -8.86 6.43 -12.55
C SER A 24 -9.44 5.15 -13.14
N GLN A 25 -10.38 5.28 -14.08
CA GLN A 25 -11.00 4.13 -14.74
C GLN A 25 -9.98 3.29 -15.53
N HIS A 26 -9.10 3.96 -16.28
CA HIS A 26 -8.06 3.28 -17.06
C HIS A 26 -7.02 2.63 -16.16
N LEU A 27 -6.60 3.32 -15.10
CA LEU A 27 -5.64 2.80 -14.13
C LEU A 27 -6.19 1.59 -13.37
N LEU A 28 -7.47 1.61 -12.97
CA LEU A 28 -8.11 0.48 -12.30
C LEU A 28 -8.20 -0.75 -13.21
N GLU A 29 -8.59 -0.54 -14.47
CA GLU A 29 -8.71 -1.63 -15.44
C GLU A 29 -7.35 -2.23 -15.80
N LEU A 30 -6.32 -1.39 -15.98
CA LEU A 30 -4.95 -1.86 -16.17
C LEU A 30 -4.45 -2.63 -14.95
N SER A 31 -4.75 -2.18 -13.74
CA SER A 31 -4.32 -2.87 -12.50
C SER A 31 -4.93 -4.26 -12.37
N LYS A 32 -6.20 -4.45 -12.72
CA LYS A 32 -6.83 -5.80 -12.77
C LYS A 32 -6.12 -6.72 -13.76
N ARG A 33 -5.76 -6.19 -14.93
CA ARG A 33 -5.02 -6.94 -15.97
C ARG A 33 -3.61 -7.29 -15.52
N LEU A 34 -2.92 -6.37 -14.84
CA LEU A 34 -1.61 -6.64 -14.23
C LEU A 34 -1.69 -7.79 -13.23
N GLY A 35 -2.73 -7.84 -12.38
CA GLY A 35 -2.98 -8.95 -11.46
C GLY A 35 -3.08 -10.30 -12.19
N SER A 36 -3.78 -10.33 -13.33
CA SER A 36 -3.91 -11.55 -14.15
C SER A 36 -2.57 -12.00 -14.76
N ILE A 37 -1.77 -11.05 -15.25
CA ILE A 37 -0.42 -11.33 -15.79
C ILE A 37 0.49 -11.88 -14.68
N LEU A 38 0.48 -11.26 -13.50
CA LEU A 38 1.28 -11.72 -12.35
C LEU A 38 0.88 -13.11 -11.89
N HIS A 39 -0.42 -13.40 -11.88
CA HIS A 39 -0.93 -14.73 -11.57
C HIS A 39 -0.36 -15.77 -12.54
N TYR A 40 -0.44 -15.51 -13.85
CA TYR A 40 0.10 -16.41 -14.86
C TYR A 40 1.63 -16.57 -14.78
N ILE A 41 2.38 -15.50 -14.46
CA ILE A 41 3.82 -15.59 -14.18
C ILE A 41 4.10 -16.50 -12.97
N ALA A 42 3.26 -16.43 -11.93
CA ALA A 42 3.38 -17.32 -10.77
C ALA A 42 3.06 -18.78 -11.12
N GLU A 43 2.10 -19.03 -12.02
CA GLU A 43 1.83 -20.37 -12.57
C GLU A 43 3.03 -20.90 -13.35
N ILE A 44 3.60 -20.11 -14.27
CA ILE A 44 4.83 -20.47 -15.01
C ILE A 44 5.95 -20.84 -14.03
N ARG A 45 6.14 -20.03 -12.97
CA ARG A 45 7.13 -20.31 -11.92
C ARG A 45 6.83 -21.62 -11.20
N ASN A 46 5.59 -21.91 -10.86
CA ASN A 46 5.21 -23.14 -10.16
C ASN A 46 5.37 -24.38 -11.07
N GLU A 47 5.09 -24.25 -12.36
CA GLU A 47 5.27 -25.32 -13.34
C GLU A 47 6.73 -25.60 -13.68
N CYS A 48 7.56 -24.56 -13.79
CA CYS A 48 8.94 -24.69 -14.26
C CYS A 48 9.97 -24.70 -13.11
N GLY A 49 9.61 -24.18 -11.93
CA GLY A 49 10.46 -24.07 -10.75
C GLY A 49 9.97 -24.98 -9.63
N SER A 50 10.37 -26.25 -9.66
CA SER A 50 10.18 -27.21 -8.58
C SER A 50 11.00 -26.79 -7.34
N TYR A 51 10.47 -25.89 -6.51
CA TYR A 51 11.12 -25.46 -5.25
C TYR A 51 10.55 -26.15 -4.01
N ALA A 52 9.76 -27.20 -4.17
CA ALA A 52 9.26 -27.99 -3.06
C ALA A 52 9.65 -29.47 -3.22
N SER A 53 10.31 -29.95 -2.17
CA SER A 53 10.47 -31.33 -1.77
C SER A 53 11.74 -32.05 -2.21
N HIS A 54 12.46 -32.45 -1.18
CA HIS A 54 13.53 -33.43 -1.20
C HIS A 54 13.25 -34.59 -2.18
N GLY A 55 14.19 -34.79 -3.10
CA GLY A 55 14.49 -36.12 -3.66
C GLY A 55 13.61 -36.65 -4.78
N GLN A 56 13.37 -35.89 -5.86
CA GLN A 56 12.90 -36.53 -7.10
C GLN A 56 13.70 -36.11 -8.34
N ASP A 57 14.20 -37.16 -9.01
CA ASP A 57 14.59 -37.23 -10.42
C ASP A 57 13.40 -36.82 -11.33
N ILE A 58 13.16 -35.53 -11.51
CA ILE A 58 12.17 -35.04 -12.48
C ILE A 58 12.89 -34.10 -13.44
N GLU A 59 12.82 -34.41 -14.74
CA GLU A 59 13.33 -33.56 -15.81
C GLU A 59 12.82 -32.13 -15.62
N HIS A 60 13.73 -31.18 -15.40
CA HIS A 60 13.38 -29.77 -15.35
C HIS A 60 12.83 -29.34 -16.71
N LYS A 61 11.58 -28.86 -16.74
CA LYS A 61 10.95 -28.30 -17.93
C LYS A 61 11.73 -27.05 -18.33
N GLN A 62 12.57 -27.15 -19.36
CA GLN A 62 13.35 -26.02 -19.84
C GLN A 62 12.43 -24.95 -20.43
N ILE A 63 12.62 -23.70 -20.00
CA ILE A 63 11.90 -22.54 -20.51
C ILE A 63 12.62 -22.03 -21.75
N SER A 64 11.88 -21.65 -22.80
CA SER A 64 12.47 -21.02 -23.98
C SER A 64 12.99 -19.62 -23.65
N SER A 65 14.02 -19.17 -24.38
CA SER A 65 14.53 -17.79 -24.27
C SER A 65 13.43 -16.75 -24.50
N ASP A 66 12.50 -17.02 -25.42
CA ASP A 66 11.38 -16.11 -25.73
C ASP A 66 10.44 -15.94 -24.54
N LEU A 67 10.08 -17.04 -23.87
CA LEU A 67 9.22 -16.99 -22.69
C LEU A 67 9.92 -16.29 -21.52
N ALA A 68 11.21 -16.57 -21.32
CA ALA A 68 12.02 -15.91 -20.29
C ALA A 68 12.10 -14.39 -20.51
N LEU A 69 12.35 -13.95 -21.75
CA LEU A 69 12.38 -12.54 -22.11
C LEU A 69 11.01 -11.87 -21.91
N PHE A 70 9.93 -12.54 -22.32
CA PHE A 70 8.58 -11.99 -22.17
C PHE A 70 8.20 -11.82 -20.70
N VAL A 71 8.51 -12.79 -19.84
CA VAL A 71 8.28 -12.72 -18.40
C VAL A 71 9.11 -11.59 -17.77
N LEU A 72 10.39 -11.47 -18.13
CA LEU A 72 11.28 -10.42 -17.62
C LEU A 72 10.75 -9.02 -17.95
N HIS A 73 10.46 -8.75 -19.23
CA HIS A 73 10.02 -7.43 -19.68
C HIS A 73 8.63 -7.08 -19.13
N SER A 74 7.72 -8.06 -19.07
CA SER A 74 6.41 -7.87 -18.44
C SER A 74 6.62 -7.47 -16.98
N THR A 75 7.36 -8.28 -16.20
CA THR A 75 7.63 -8.03 -14.78
C THR A 75 8.23 -6.64 -14.54
N ASN A 76 9.21 -6.23 -15.35
CA ASN A 76 9.84 -4.91 -15.23
C ASN A 76 8.86 -3.76 -15.50
N ALA A 77 7.96 -3.90 -16.48
CA ALA A 77 6.93 -2.89 -16.74
C ALA A 77 5.94 -2.77 -15.57
N ILE A 78 5.51 -3.91 -15.01
CA ILE A 78 4.63 -3.95 -13.84
C ILE A 78 5.31 -3.28 -12.63
N LEU A 79 6.54 -3.69 -12.34
CA LEU A 79 7.31 -3.18 -11.20
C LEU A 79 7.62 -1.68 -11.36
N GLY A 80 7.98 -1.25 -12.57
CA GLY A 80 8.24 0.15 -12.89
C GLY A 80 7.00 1.02 -12.65
N PHE A 81 5.82 0.55 -13.03
CA PHE A 81 4.57 1.25 -12.74
C PHE A 81 4.27 1.30 -11.24
N ILE A 82 4.38 0.17 -10.53
CA ILE A 82 4.14 0.11 -9.07
C ILE A 82 5.10 1.04 -8.33
N LEU A 83 6.37 1.03 -8.70
CA LEU A 83 7.39 1.87 -8.06
C LEU A 83 7.19 3.35 -8.39
N HIS A 84 6.88 3.69 -9.64
CA HIS A 84 6.54 5.05 -10.03
C HIS A 84 5.34 5.56 -9.24
N PHE A 85 4.27 4.76 -9.17
CA PHE A 85 3.10 5.10 -8.37
C PHE A 85 3.46 5.28 -6.90
N TYR A 86 4.23 4.37 -6.31
CA TYR A 86 4.67 4.49 -4.91
C TYR A 86 5.45 5.80 -4.65
N ILE A 87 6.43 6.12 -5.50
CA ILE A 87 7.29 7.31 -5.35
C ILE A 87 6.54 8.60 -5.65
N THR A 88 5.78 8.64 -6.75
CA THR A 88 5.08 9.84 -7.21
C THR A 88 3.85 10.12 -6.37
N THR A 89 3.17 9.08 -5.91
CA THR A 89 2.01 9.26 -5.06
C THR A 89 2.43 9.63 -3.65
N ASN A 90 3.47 9.03 -3.03
CA ASN A 90 3.99 9.30 -1.66
C ASN A 90 2.93 9.53 -0.54
N ASP A 91 1.66 9.26 -0.83
CA ASP A 91 0.48 9.78 -0.15
C ASP A 91 -0.62 8.71 -0.12
N TYR A 92 -0.21 7.44 -0.20
CA TYR A 92 -1.11 6.31 0.08
C TYR A 92 -1.63 6.34 1.52
N ARG A 93 -0.96 7.06 2.43
CA ARG A 93 -1.51 7.36 3.75
C ARG A 93 -2.81 8.17 3.67
N LYS A 94 -3.00 9.01 2.64
CA LYS A 94 -4.28 9.70 2.42
C LYS A 94 -5.37 8.83 1.78
N SER A 95 -5.01 7.71 1.17
CA SER A 95 -5.96 6.76 0.59
C SER A 95 -6.62 5.82 1.59
N GLU A 96 -5.98 5.56 2.74
CA GLU A 96 -6.55 4.65 3.74
C GLU A 96 -7.71 5.35 4.44
N ARG A 97 -8.88 4.70 4.50
CA ARG A 97 -10.04 5.27 5.19
C ARG A 97 -9.70 5.43 6.67
N ILE A 98 -9.49 6.68 7.10
CA ILE A 98 -9.20 6.99 8.50
C ILE A 98 -10.46 6.80 9.33
N ARG A 99 -10.32 6.05 10.42
CA ARG A 99 -11.32 5.93 11.47
C ARG A 99 -10.77 6.62 12.70
N TYR A 100 -11.57 7.51 13.28
CA TYR A 100 -11.16 8.27 14.46
C TYR A 100 -10.64 7.37 15.60
N GLU A 101 -11.29 6.21 15.80
CA GLU A 101 -10.95 5.28 16.87
C GLU A 101 -9.55 4.62 16.72
N ASP A 102 -8.99 4.61 15.51
CA ASP A 102 -7.70 3.97 15.25
C ASP A 102 -6.50 4.85 15.71
N TYR A 103 -6.77 6.11 16.08
CA TYR A 103 -5.75 7.13 16.37
C TYR A 103 -5.86 7.75 17.78
N GLU A 104 -6.33 6.99 18.78
CA GLU A 104 -6.58 7.49 20.15
C GLU A 104 -5.40 8.30 20.72
N ARG A 105 -4.18 7.77 20.65
CA ARG A 105 -2.97 8.46 21.14
C ARG A 105 -2.71 9.79 20.42
N ILE A 106 -2.87 9.81 19.10
CA ILE A 106 -2.65 11.01 18.29
C ILE A 106 -3.77 12.03 18.55
N ASN A 107 -5.01 11.57 18.74
CA ASN A 107 -6.14 12.43 19.08
C ASN A 107 -5.92 13.16 20.41
N GLU A 108 -5.39 12.48 21.42
CA GLU A 108 -5.00 13.10 22.69
C GLU A 108 -3.96 14.19 22.48
N LEU A 109 -2.91 13.92 21.69
CA LEU A 109 -1.86 14.92 21.40
C LEU A 109 -2.41 16.13 20.66
N ILE A 110 -3.31 15.92 19.70
CA ILE A 110 -3.99 16.99 18.99
C ILE A 110 -4.86 17.80 19.95
N ASP A 111 -5.65 17.15 20.80
CA ASP A 111 -6.53 17.82 21.76
C ASP A 111 -5.73 18.61 22.82
N GLU A 112 -4.59 18.09 23.26
CA GLU A 112 -3.68 18.80 24.17
C GLU A 112 -3.04 20.03 23.49
N ALA A 113 -2.60 19.89 22.23
CA ALA A 113 -1.96 20.98 21.49
C ALA A 113 -2.94 22.13 21.15
N TYR A 114 -4.22 21.80 20.96
CA TYR A 114 -5.27 22.74 20.58
C TYR A 114 -6.31 22.95 21.70
N GLU A 115 -5.96 22.69 22.96
CA GLU A 115 -6.87 22.87 24.08
C GLU A 115 -7.32 24.34 24.17
N MET A 116 -8.63 24.57 24.08
CA MET A 116 -9.22 25.91 24.16
C MET A 116 -9.81 26.15 25.56
N GLU A 117 -9.43 27.27 26.18
CA GLU A 117 -10.06 27.75 27.43
C GLU A 117 -11.52 28.14 27.18
N THR A 118 -12.40 27.16 27.31
CA THR A 118 -13.84 27.32 27.08
C THR A 118 -14.61 26.67 28.23
N ILE A 119 -15.82 27.18 28.49
CA ILE A 119 -16.69 26.69 29.57
C ILE A 119 -17.08 25.22 29.37
N TYR A 120 -17.09 24.76 28.12
CA TYR A 120 -17.37 23.39 27.74
C TYR A 120 -16.13 22.79 27.09
N LYS A 121 -15.63 21.68 27.63
CA LYS A 121 -14.50 20.97 27.03
C LYS A 121 -14.95 20.35 25.70
N ILE A 122 -14.44 20.86 24.59
CA ILE A 122 -14.67 20.35 23.23
C ILE A 122 -13.40 19.66 22.77
N SER A 123 -13.50 18.41 22.32
CA SER A 123 -12.38 17.72 21.64
C SER A 123 -12.20 18.34 20.26
N TYR A 124 -11.03 18.93 20.04
CA TYR A 124 -10.69 19.58 18.78
C TYR A 124 -10.56 18.54 17.67
N SER A 125 -9.85 17.44 17.93
CA SER A 125 -9.66 16.31 17.03
C SER A 125 -10.99 15.69 16.61
N GLN A 126 -11.93 15.47 17.55
CA GLN A 126 -13.24 14.91 17.24
C GLN A 126 -14.11 15.87 16.42
N ALA A 127 -14.08 17.17 16.75
CA ALA A 127 -14.79 18.19 15.98
C ALA A 127 -14.24 18.32 14.56
N LEU A 128 -12.91 18.28 14.41
CA LEU A 128 -12.21 18.34 13.14
C LEU A 128 -12.55 17.10 12.28
N PHE A 129 -12.49 15.90 12.85
CA PHE A 129 -12.87 14.68 12.13
C PHE A 129 -14.32 14.71 11.62
N ALA A 130 -15.25 15.27 12.40
CA ALA A 130 -16.66 15.35 12.02
C ALA A 130 -16.94 16.39 10.94
N GLN A 131 -16.21 17.50 10.91
CA GLN A 131 -16.45 18.64 10.02
C GLN A 131 -15.58 18.61 8.76
N ASP A 132 -14.33 18.22 8.91
CA ASP A 132 -13.32 18.17 7.85
C ASP A 132 -12.38 16.96 8.03
N PRO A 133 -12.80 15.77 7.55
CA PRO A 133 -11.99 14.55 7.63
C PRO A 133 -10.65 14.64 6.89
N GLU A 134 -10.53 15.51 5.88
CA GLU A 134 -9.28 15.70 5.13
C GLU A 134 -8.30 16.53 5.95
N ALA A 135 -8.75 17.63 6.55
CA ALA A 135 -7.91 18.42 7.47
C ALA A 135 -7.49 17.61 8.71
N TYR A 136 -8.39 16.79 9.26
CA TYR A 136 -8.06 15.88 10.36
C TYR A 136 -6.96 14.90 9.98
N ARG A 137 -7.07 14.29 8.79
CA ARG A 137 -6.08 13.35 8.26
C ARG A 137 -4.70 13.99 8.12
N ASP A 138 -4.63 15.19 7.55
CA ASP A 138 -3.36 15.89 7.39
C ASP A 138 -2.71 16.16 8.77
N LEU A 139 -3.52 16.54 9.75
CA LEU A 139 -3.06 16.78 11.12
C LEU A 139 -2.59 15.50 11.83
N VAL A 140 -3.28 14.37 11.64
CA VAL A 140 -2.84 13.06 12.16
C VAL A 140 -1.46 12.70 11.61
N LEU A 141 -1.24 12.86 10.30
CA LEU A 141 0.04 12.55 9.66
C LEU A 141 1.18 13.44 10.16
N GLU A 142 0.89 14.72 10.43
CA GLU A 142 1.84 15.64 11.03
C GLU A 142 2.26 15.20 12.43
N PHE A 143 1.30 14.83 13.29
CA PHE A 143 1.59 14.40 14.65
C PHE A 143 2.29 13.03 14.71
N GLU A 144 1.96 12.08 13.82
CA GLU A 144 2.69 10.81 13.69
C GLU A 144 4.16 11.02 13.31
N GLN A 145 4.42 11.97 12.40
CA GLN A 145 5.78 12.33 11.99
C GLN A 145 6.57 12.92 13.17
N ILE A 146 5.96 13.84 13.93
CA ILE A 146 6.56 14.45 15.12
C ILE A 146 6.86 13.40 16.20
N GLU A 147 5.92 12.48 16.47
CA GLU A 147 6.10 11.43 17.47
C GLU A 147 7.25 10.48 17.08
N TYR A 148 7.34 10.12 15.79
CA TYR A 148 8.44 9.31 15.27
C TYR A 148 9.80 9.99 15.40
N GLU A 149 9.88 11.29 15.10
CA GLU A 149 11.11 12.09 15.25
C GLU A 149 11.55 12.18 16.72
N ASN A 150 10.62 12.42 17.64
CA ASN A 150 10.90 12.45 19.09
C ASN A 150 11.38 11.09 19.64
N LEU A 151 10.85 9.99 19.11
CA LEU A 151 11.30 8.63 19.46
C LEU A 151 12.71 8.34 18.96
N MET A 152 13.11 8.90 17.82
CA MET A 152 14.46 8.75 17.27
C MET A 152 15.49 9.60 18.00
N ASP A 153 15.10 10.77 18.51
CA ASP A 153 15.98 11.64 19.30
C ASP A 153 16.26 11.13 20.73
N THR A 154 15.50 10.13 21.18
CA THR A 154 15.64 9.50 22.51
C THR A 154 16.39 8.16 22.49
N LEU A 155 16.86 7.70 21.32
CA LEU A 155 17.67 6.49 21.10
C LEU A 155 19.15 6.82 20.87
#